data_AF-A0A2D6L6D1-F1
#
_entry.id   AF-A0A2D6L6D1-F1
#
_cell.length_a   1.000
_cell.length_b   1.000
_cell.length_c   1.000
_cell.angle_alpha   90.00
_cell.angle_beta   90.00
_cell.angle_gamma   90.00
#
_symmetry.space_group_name_H-M   'P 1'
#
loop_
_entity.id
_entity.type
_entity.pdbx_description
1 polymer ?
#
loop_
_entity_poly.entity_id
_entity_poly.type
_entity_poly.pdbx_seq_one_letter_code
_entity_poly.pdbx_strand_id
1 'polypeptide(L)'
;MGEYAVQSDKKEDGLDLLGMTAAHLIVESAYRNGLTITELRRLAEDDVMQRVIPIIRDEPPVESAPDPNRIIIDCDADPFIPDSWSVEEHRKGGQLEWNCENVELWLSQEQQSSSIQGHQLRKQMAEKRVFNANVLDHLLTNPHIIPEEWKSQYIFFWGTIYRNRNGRLYVRSLYWDGGAWCWNDGWLGRRWRGGPALVPARN
;
A
#
# COMPACT_ATOMS: atom_id res chain seq x y z
N MET A 1 -42.35 -39.22 -19.22
CA MET A 1 -41.82 -38.80 -20.54
C MET A 1 -41.97 -37.28 -20.55
N GLY A 2 -41.02 -36.48 -20.09
CA GLY A 2 -39.63 -36.40 -20.50
C GLY A 2 -39.49 -35.00 -21.12
N GLU A 3 -39.32 -33.98 -20.27
CA GLU A 3 -39.12 -32.58 -20.67
C GLU A 3 -37.83 -32.45 -21.48
N TYR A 4 -37.94 -32.02 -22.73
CA TYR A 4 -36.80 -31.68 -23.57
C TYR A 4 -36.31 -30.28 -23.15
N ALA A 5 -35.23 -30.25 -22.38
CA ALA A 5 -34.44 -29.05 -22.17
C ALA A 5 -33.82 -28.63 -23.50
N VAL A 6 -34.09 -27.39 -23.92
CA VAL A 6 -33.39 -26.73 -25.01
C VAL A 6 -31.96 -26.47 -24.52
N GLN A 7 -31.03 -27.26 -25.03
CA GLN A 7 -29.61 -27.03 -24.86
C GLN A 7 -29.24 -25.85 -25.76
N SER A 8 -29.06 -24.67 -25.17
CA SER A 8 -28.57 -23.49 -25.88
C SER A 8 -27.13 -23.74 -26.32
N ASP A 9 -26.94 -23.93 -27.62
CA ASP A 9 -25.63 -23.92 -28.27
C ASP A 9 -24.90 -22.63 -27.91
N LYS A 10 -23.80 -22.75 -27.17
CA LYS A 10 -22.78 -21.70 -27.11
C LYS A 10 -22.10 -21.71 -28.48
N LYS A 11 -22.48 -20.80 -29.36
CA LYS A 11 -21.67 -20.48 -30.54
C LYS A 11 -20.32 -19.94 -30.06
N GLU A 12 -19.26 -20.65 -30.42
CA GLU A 12 -17.93 -20.04 -30.48
C GLU A 12 -17.93 -19.06 -31.65
N ASP A 13 -17.97 -17.76 -31.34
CA ASP A 13 -17.95 -16.68 -32.31
C ASP A 13 -16.54 -16.54 -32.90
N GLY A 14 -16.27 -17.23 -34.00
CA GLY A 14 -15.15 -16.89 -34.88
C GLY A 14 -15.37 -15.50 -35.51
N LEU A 15 -14.30 -14.70 -35.64
CA LEU A 15 -14.38 -13.38 -36.29
C LEU A 15 -14.94 -13.53 -37.72
N ASP A 16 -15.95 -12.72 -38.04
CA ASP A 16 -16.46 -12.63 -39.40
C ASP A 16 -15.47 -11.91 -40.35
N LEU A 17 -15.79 -11.86 -41.64
CA LEU A 17 -14.93 -11.26 -42.67
C LEU A 17 -14.62 -9.77 -42.39
N LEU A 18 -15.56 -9.07 -41.76
CA LEU A 18 -15.38 -7.68 -41.36
C LEU A 18 -14.38 -7.58 -40.19
N GLY A 19 -14.51 -8.46 -39.21
CA GLY A 19 -13.59 -8.58 -38.08
C GLY A 19 -12.15 -8.90 -38.52
N MET A 20 -11.97 -9.82 -39.47
CA MET A 20 -10.62 -10.13 -40.00
C MET A 20 -10.00 -8.93 -40.72
N THR A 21 -10.80 -8.17 -41.47
CA THR A 21 -10.33 -6.98 -42.19
C THR A 21 -9.93 -5.87 -41.21
N ALA A 22 -10.73 -5.64 -40.17
CA ALA A 22 -10.41 -4.68 -39.12
C ALA A 22 -9.13 -5.08 -38.36
N ALA A 23 -8.99 -6.36 -38.00
CA ALA A 23 -7.79 -6.86 -37.32
C ALA A 23 -6.52 -6.62 -38.16
N HIS A 24 -6.58 -6.90 -39.46
CA HIS A 24 -5.45 -6.66 -40.37
C HIS A 24 -5.06 -5.17 -40.42
N LEU A 25 -6.03 -4.27 -40.57
CA LEU A 25 -5.78 -2.83 -40.61
C LEU A 25 -5.19 -2.28 -39.30
N ILE A 26 -5.67 -2.77 -38.16
CA ILE A 26 -5.14 -2.40 -36.84
C ILE A 26 -3.68 -2.83 -36.72
N VAL A 27 -3.35 -4.06 -37.12
CA VAL A 27 -1.99 -4.59 -37.08
C VAL A 27 -1.05 -3.77 -37.98
N GLU A 28 -1.45 -3.49 -39.21
CA GLU A 28 -0.63 -2.67 -40.14
C GLU A 28 -0.45 -1.24 -39.65
N SER A 29 -1.50 -0.63 -39.08
CA SER A 29 -1.42 0.71 -38.50
C SER A 29 -0.49 0.74 -37.29
N ALA A 30 -0.57 -0.25 -36.40
CA ALA A 30 0.27 -0.36 -35.22
C ALA A 30 1.76 -0.42 -35.59
N TYR A 31 2.13 -1.27 -36.56
CA TYR A 31 3.52 -1.33 -37.03
C TYR A 31 4.00 -0.04 -37.69
N ARG A 32 3.15 0.63 -38.49
CA ARG A 32 3.49 1.93 -39.10
C ARG A 32 3.75 3.01 -38.05
N ASN A 33 3.14 2.89 -36.88
CA ASN A 33 3.33 3.81 -35.75
C ASN A 33 4.39 3.31 -34.74
N GLY A 34 5.17 2.29 -35.11
CA GLY A 34 6.31 1.83 -34.31
C GLY A 34 5.98 0.89 -33.16
N LEU A 35 4.74 0.40 -33.05
CA LEU A 35 4.40 -0.61 -32.05
C LEU A 35 4.97 -1.97 -32.43
N THR A 36 5.52 -2.66 -31.45
CA THR A 36 5.95 -4.06 -31.55
C THR A 36 4.76 -5.01 -31.37
N ILE A 37 4.92 -6.26 -31.80
CA ILE A 37 3.91 -7.30 -31.57
C ILE A 37 3.62 -7.55 -30.09
N THR A 38 4.62 -7.34 -29.21
CA THR A 38 4.46 -7.48 -27.77
C THR A 38 3.58 -6.38 -27.19
N GLU A 39 3.78 -5.13 -27.62
CA GLU A 39 2.93 -4.01 -27.23
C GLU A 39 1.52 -4.13 -27.79
N LEU A 40 1.39 -4.63 -29.03
CA LEU A 40 0.09 -4.91 -29.65
C LEU A 40 -0.68 -6.01 -28.91
N ARG A 41 0.01 -7.04 -28.40
CA ARG A 41 -0.60 -8.08 -27.55
C ARG A 41 -1.07 -7.52 -26.22
N ARG A 42 -0.29 -6.61 -25.62
CA ARG A 42 -0.66 -5.94 -24.38
C ARG A 42 -1.96 -5.14 -24.51
N LEU A 43 -2.22 -4.57 -25.69
CA LEU A 43 -3.51 -3.91 -25.97
C LEU A 43 -4.71 -4.87 -25.91
N ALA A 44 -4.52 -6.18 -25.99
CA ALA A 44 -5.60 -7.17 -25.88
C ALA A 44 -5.87 -7.61 -24.43
N GLU A 45 -5.09 -7.13 -23.45
CA GLU A 45 -5.33 -7.37 -22.02
C GLU A 45 -6.53 -6.53 -21.56
N ASP A 46 -7.40 -7.12 -20.73
CA ASP A 46 -8.69 -6.52 -20.34
C ASP A 46 -8.51 -5.16 -19.65
N ASP A 47 -7.51 -5.02 -18.77
CA ASP A 47 -7.22 -3.77 -18.06
C ASP A 47 -6.77 -2.65 -19.02
N VAL A 48 -6.03 -2.99 -20.07
CA VAL A 48 -5.59 -2.06 -21.09
C VAL A 48 -6.73 -1.69 -22.03
N MET A 49 -7.54 -2.67 -22.46
CA MET A 49 -8.72 -2.41 -23.30
C MET A 49 -9.73 -1.48 -22.63
N GLN A 50 -9.97 -1.64 -21.32
CA GLN A 50 -10.84 -0.75 -20.55
C GLN A 50 -10.37 0.72 -20.57
N ARG A 51 -9.06 0.95 -20.73
CA ARG A 51 -8.48 2.30 -20.85
C ARG A 51 -8.53 2.85 -22.27
N VAL A 52 -8.51 1.97 -23.27
CA VAL A 52 -8.50 2.33 -24.70
C VAL A 52 -9.90 2.57 -25.26
N ILE A 53 -10.92 1.84 -24.76
CA ILE A 53 -12.31 1.96 -25.22
C ILE A 53 -12.85 3.39 -25.16
N PRO A 54 -12.69 4.15 -24.05
CA PRO A 54 -13.17 5.53 -23.98
C PRO A 54 -12.50 6.45 -25.01
N ILE A 55 -11.20 6.23 -25.28
CA ILE A 55 -10.42 7.00 -26.27
C ILE A 55 -10.97 6.75 -27.68
N ILE A 56 -11.26 5.49 -28.03
CA ILE A 56 -11.85 5.13 -29.34
C ILE A 56 -13.25 5.73 -29.50
N ARG A 57 -14.01 5.87 -28.41
CA ARG A 57 -15.39 6.38 -28.42
C ARG A 57 -15.50 7.89 -28.27
N ASP A 58 -14.37 8.60 -28.17
CA ASP A 58 -14.33 10.04 -27.86
C ASP A 58 -15.12 10.39 -26.58
N GLU A 59 -15.17 9.44 -25.65
CA GLU A 59 -15.70 9.67 -24.32
C GLU A 59 -14.66 10.47 -23.52
N PRO A 60 -15.08 11.42 -22.66
CA PRO A 60 -14.14 12.10 -21.79
C PRO A 60 -13.33 11.02 -21.05
N PRO A 61 -11.99 11.17 -20.93
CA PRO A 61 -11.18 10.21 -20.20
C PRO A 61 -11.87 9.97 -18.87
N VAL A 62 -12.27 8.72 -18.60
CA VAL A 62 -12.76 8.35 -17.28
C VAL A 62 -11.71 8.88 -16.33
N GLU A 63 -12.05 9.90 -15.52
CA GLU A 63 -11.18 10.34 -14.42
C GLU A 63 -10.81 9.06 -13.72
N SER A 64 -9.53 8.65 -13.88
CA SER A 64 -9.06 7.28 -13.68
C SER A 64 -9.88 6.64 -12.58
N ALA A 65 -10.81 5.74 -12.94
CA ALA A 65 -11.64 5.08 -11.95
C ALA A 65 -10.69 4.67 -10.82
N PRO A 66 -10.98 5.02 -9.56
CA PRO A 66 -10.01 4.88 -8.48
C PRO A 66 -9.44 3.47 -8.58
N ASP A 67 -8.11 3.40 -8.77
CA ASP A 67 -7.43 2.12 -8.98
C ASP A 67 -7.96 1.16 -7.90
N PRO A 68 -8.56 0.02 -8.27
CA PRO A 68 -9.13 -0.89 -7.28
C PRO A 68 -8.07 -1.40 -6.29
N ASN A 69 -6.78 -1.25 -6.62
CA ASN A 69 -5.65 -1.53 -5.74
C ASN A 69 -5.14 -0.30 -4.97
N ARG A 70 -5.82 0.85 -5.07
CA ARG A 70 -5.47 2.06 -4.32
C ARG A 70 -5.81 1.87 -2.85
N ILE A 71 -4.77 1.76 -2.03
CA ILE A 71 -4.92 1.59 -0.59
C ILE A 71 -4.97 2.97 0.05
N ILE A 72 -6.13 3.35 0.56
CA ILE A 72 -6.30 4.58 1.35
C ILE A 72 -6.43 4.22 2.82
N ILE A 73 -5.58 4.79 3.68
CA ILE A 73 -5.66 4.64 5.13
C ILE A 73 -5.94 5.99 5.79
N ASP A 74 -6.98 6.00 6.63
CA ASP A 74 -7.38 7.15 7.42
C ASP A 74 -6.44 7.33 8.64
N CYS A 75 -5.51 8.27 8.52
CA CYS A 75 -4.58 8.61 9.59
C CYS A 75 -5.20 9.57 10.63
N ASP A 76 -6.46 9.96 10.51
CA ASP A 76 -7.16 10.86 11.44
C ASP A 76 -8.12 10.14 12.38
N ALA A 77 -8.43 8.88 12.09
CA ALA A 77 -9.21 7.98 12.93
C ALA A 77 -8.55 7.79 14.31
N ASP A 78 -9.37 7.52 15.32
CA ASP A 78 -8.85 7.23 16.66
C ASP A 78 -8.01 5.94 16.62
N PRO A 79 -6.77 5.96 17.12
CA PRO A 79 -5.89 4.79 17.03
C PRO A 79 -6.38 3.67 17.96
N PHE A 80 -6.05 2.43 17.61
CA PHE A 80 -6.24 1.31 18.54
C PHE A 80 -5.52 1.58 19.86
N ILE A 81 -6.22 1.36 20.98
CA ILE A 81 -5.70 1.54 22.34
C ILE A 81 -5.62 0.16 23.00
N PRO A 82 -4.42 -0.34 23.31
CA PRO A 82 -4.26 -1.57 24.08
C PRO A 82 -4.94 -1.45 25.46
N ASP A 83 -5.33 -2.60 26.01
CA ASP A 83 -5.96 -2.64 27.33
C ASP A 83 -5.16 -1.87 28.36
N SER A 84 -5.85 -1.07 29.17
CA SER A 84 -5.26 -0.30 30.27
C SER A 84 -4.36 0.87 29.85
N TRP A 85 -4.33 1.24 28.57
CA TRP A 85 -3.50 2.34 28.07
C TRP A 85 -4.34 3.56 27.71
N SER A 86 -3.66 4.65 27.40
CA SER A 86 -4.23 5.89 26.89
C SER A 86 -3.34 6.46 25.79
N VAL A 87 -3.91 7.28 24.92
CA VAL A 87 -3.15 8.01 23.89
C VAL A 87 -2.64 9.31 24.50
N GLU A 88 -1.32 9.47 24.51
CA GLU A 88 -0.65 10.71 24.95
C GLU A 88 -0.54 11.71 23.80
N GLU A 89 -0.23 11.21 22.61
CA GLU A 89 -0.04 12.02 21.40
C GLU A 89 -0.50 11.19 20.21
N HIS A 90 -1.25 11.81 19.30
CA HIS A 90 -1.59 11.22 18.02
C HIS A 90 -1.49 12.29 16.94
N ARG A 91 -0.56 12.09 16.01
CA ARG A 91 -0.33 12.98 14.88
C ARG A 91 -1.21 12.54 13.73
N LYS A 92 -2.25 13.33 13.51
CA LYS A 92 -3.14 13.22 12.36
C LYS A 92 -2.38 13.45 11.06
N GLY A 93 -2.83 12.78 10.00
CA GLY A 93 -2.14 12.72 8.72
C GLY A 93 -3.05 12.79 7.50
N GLY A 94 -4.36 12.94 7.73
CA GLY A 94 -5.39 12.90 6.70
C GLY A 94 -5.56 11.52 6.07
N GLN A 95 -6.08 11.52 4.85
CA GLN A 95 -6.16 10.32 4.01
C GLN A 95 -4.78 10.05 3.39
N LEU A 96 -4.17 8.93 3.74
CA LEU A 96 -2.90 8.49 3.20
C LEU A 96 -3.14 7.48 2.08
N GLU A 97 -2.69 7.81 0.87
CA GLU A 97 -2.51 6.81 -0.18
C GLU A 97 -1.23 6.01 0.10
N TRP A 98 -1.41 4.75 0.45
CA TRP A 98 -0.34 3.85 0.84
C TRP A 98 0.36 3.25 -0.38
N ASN A 99 1.67 3.43 -0.42
CA ASN A 99 2.57 2.70 -1.29
C ASN A 99 3.88 2.47 -0.51
N CYS A 100 4.37 1.24 -0.46
CA CYS A 100 5.62 0.89 0.22
C CYS A 100 6.86 1.53 -0.42
N GLU A 101 6.77 2.01 -1.66
CA GLU A 101 7.82 2.77 -2.35
C GLU A 101 7.92 4.22 -1.86
N ASN A 102 6.85 4.76 -1.28
CA ASN A 102 6.77 6.14 -0.80
C ASN A 102 7.18 6.29 0.67
N VAL A 103 7.78 5.26 1.26
CA VAL A 103 8.17 5.24 2.68
C VAL A 103 9.64 4.85 2.84
N GLU A 104 10.24 5.29 3.94
CA GLU A 104 11.62 5.02 4.31
C GLU A 104 11.68 4.49 5.75
N LEU A 105 12.57 3.54 5.98
CA LEU A 105 12.96 3.08 7.31
C LEU A 105 14.09 3.96 7.86
N TRP A 106 13.73 5.00 8.58
CA TRP A 106 14.66 6.02 9.04
C TRP A 106 15.28 5.68 10.40
N LEU A 107 16.61 5.82 10.51
CA LEU A 107 17.36 5.74 11.77
C LEU A 107 18.06 7.07 12.06
N SER A 108 18.02 7.52 13.31
CA SER A 108 18.86 8.63 13.77
C SER A 108 20.35 8.29 13.64
N GLN A 109 21.18 9.30 13.47
CA GLN A 109 22.63 9.12 13.41
C GLN A 109 23.18 8.45 14.68
N GLU A 110 22.58 8.73 15.85
CA GLU A 110 22.95 8.08 17.11
C GLU A 110 22.49 6.62 17.17
N GLN A 111 21.34 6.25 16.59
CA GLN A 111 20.95 4.84 16.48
C GLN A 111 21.89 4.03 15.59
N GLN A 112 22.47 4.67 14.56
CA GLN A 112 23.41 4.03 13.63
C GLN A 112 24.80 3.84 14.24
N SER A 113 25.24 4.78 15.07
CA SER A 113 26.60 4.76 15.67
C SER A 113 26.65 4.16 17.07
N SER A 114 25.57 4.30 17.85
CA SER A 114 25.53 3.87 19.25
C SER A 114 24.10 3.60 19.72
N SER A 115 23.58 4.38 20.65
CA SER A 115 22.21 4.31 21.14
C SER A 115 21.72 5.67 21.60
N ILE A 116 20.45 5.96 21.38
CA ILE A 116 19.78 7.18 21.85
C ILE A 116 18.72 6.84 22.91
N GLN A 117 18.47 7.72 23.88
CA GLN A 117 17.34 7.56 24.79
C GLN A 117 16.02 7.79 24.03
N GLY A 118 15.02 6.94 24.21
CA GLY A 118 13.76 7.04 23.45
C GLY A 118 13.04 8.39 23.61
N HIS A 119 13.12 9.02 24.78
CA HIS A 119 12.60 10.40 24.96
C HIS A 119 13.36 11.45 24.15
N GLN A 120 14.67 11.30 23.94
CA GLN A 120 15.45 12.17 23.06
C GLN A 120 15.12 11.88 21.60
N LEU A 121 14.96 10.61 21.22
CA LEU A 121 14.54 10.22 19.89
C LEU A 121 13.15 10.80 19.55
N ARG A 122 12.19 10.76 20.48
CA ARG A 122 10.88 11.43 20.32
C ARG A 122 11.02 12.93 19.98
N LYS A 123 11.99 13.63 20.57
CA LYS A 123 12.24 15.04 20.25
C LYS A 123 12.72 15.21 18.81
N GLN A 124 13.64 14.37 18.35
CA GLN A 124 14.06 14.38 16.93
C GLN A 124 12.90 14.07 15.99
N MET A 125 11.97 13.21 16.42
CA MET A 125 10.76 12.92 15.64
C MET A 125 9.79 14.09 15.57
N ALA A 126 9.80 15.03 16.53
CA ALA A 126 8.90 16.19 16.49
C ALA A 126 9.13 17.08 15.25
N GLU A 127 10.35 17.08 14.73
CA GLU A 127 10.73 17.83 13.53
C GLU A 127 10.51 17.04 12.23
N LYS A 128 9.99 15.80 12.33
CA LYS A 128 9.81 14.89 11.20
C LYS A 128 8.35 14.55 10.98
N ARG A 129 8.00 14.36 9.71
CA ARG A 129 6.79 13.64 9.35
C ARG A 129 7.04 12.15 9.61
N VAL A 130 6.20 11.56 10.45
CA VAL A 130 6.26 10.16 10.88
C VAL A 130 4.87 9.55 10.73
N PHE A 131 4.80 8.26 10.41
CA PHE A 131 3.51 7.57 10.38
C PHE A 131 3.04 7.23 11.79
N ASN A 132 1.71 7.21 11.96
CA ASN A 132 1.04 6.93 13.22
C ASN A 132 0.55 5.47 13.29
N ALA A 133 -0.04 5.08 14.42
CA ALA A 133 -0.47 3.71 14.66
C ALA A 133 -1.59 3.21 13.73
N ASN A 134 -2.33 4.08 13.05
CA ASN A 134 -3.38 3.64 12.12
C ASN A 134 -2.77 2.95 10.89
N VAL A 135 -1.59 3.42 10.46
CA VAL A 135 -0.83 2.74 9.40
C VAL A 135 -0.40 1.35 9.87
N LEU A 136 0.12 1.21 11.10
CA LEU A 136 0.43 -0.09 11.69
C LEU A 136 -0.77 -1.02 11.69
N ASP A 137 -1.92 -0.56 12.19
CA ASP A 137 -3.11 -1.39 12.31
C ASP A 137 -3.63 -1.84 10.93
N HIS A 138 -3.58 -0.95 9.94
CA HIS A 138 -3.92 -1.29 8.56
C HIS A 138 -2.96 -2.31 7.94
N LEU A 139 -1.66 -2.22 8.21
CA LEU A 139 -0.68 -3.21 7.74
C LEU A 139 -0.93 -4.58 8.36
N LEU A 140 -1.26 -4.64 9.66
CA LEU A 140 -1.57 -5.90 10.33
C LEU A 140 -2.83 -6.57 9.77
N THR A 141 -3.84 -5.81 9.36
CA THR A 141 -5.04 -6.37 8.71
C THR A 141 -4.81 -6.76 7.26
N ASN A 142 -3.78 -6.20 6.61
CA ASN A 142 -3.45 -6.42 5.20
C ASN A 142 -2.00 -6.86 5.02
N PRO A 143 -1.58 -8.01 5.58
CA PRO A 143 -0.17 -8.38 5.65
C PRO A 143 0.53 -8.58 4.29
N HIS A 144 -0.24 -8.77 3.22
CA HIS A 144 0.26 -8.97 1.85
C HIS A 144 0.89 -7.71 1.23
N ILE A 145 0.68 -6.53 1.83
CA ILE A 145 1.23 -5.26 1.33
C ILE A 145 2.50 -4.85 2.09
N ILE A 146 2.91 -5.64 3.07
CA ILE A 146 4.12 -5.40 3.86
C ILE A 146 5.31 -6.01 3.11
N PRO A 147 6.38 -5.25 2.84
CA PRO A 147 7.58 -5.77 2.21
C PRO A 147 8.21 -6.93 3.01
N GLU A 148 8.60 -7.99 2.32
CA GLU A 148 9.21 -9.18 2.94
C GLU A 148 10.56 -8.87 3.60
N GLU A 149 11.27 -7.86 3.08
CA GLU A 149 12.57 -7.41 3.59
C GLU A 149 12.44 -6.84 5.02
N TRP A 150 11.24 -6.43 5.43
CA TRP A 150 10.98 -5.88 6.75
C TRP A 150 10.96 -6.94 7.85
N LYS A 151 10.92 -8.24 7.52
CA LYS A 151 10.79 -9.33 8.49
C LYS A 151 11.95 -9.42 9.50
N SER A 152 13.09 -8.84 9.16
CA SER A 152 14.27 -8.81 10.05
C SER A 152 14.28 -7.64 11.04
N GLN A 153 13.25 -6.80 11.05
CA GLN A 153 13.27 -5.52 11.76
C GLN A 153 12.03 -5.28 12.63
N TYR A 154 12.21 -4.43 13.65
CA TYR A 154 11.10 -3.79 14.36
C TYR A 154 10.92 -2.39 13.80
N ILE A 155 9.75 -2.09 13.24
CA ILE A 155 9.46 -0.82 12.56
C ILE A 155 8.50 -0.02 13.43
N PHE A 156 8.90 1.19 13.82
CA PHE A 156 8.19 1.98 14.82
C PHE A 156 7.37 3.14 14.23
N PHE A 157 6.16 3.31 14.74
CA PHE A 157 5.17 4.29 14.26
C PHE A 157 5.08 5.46 15.24
N TRP A 158 6.10 6.33 15.20
CA TRP A 158 6.30 7.43 16.15
C TRP A 158 5.23 8.54 16.10
N GLY A 159 4.29 8.49 15.15
CA GLY A 159 3.15 9.39 15.09
C GLY A 159 2.10 9.15 16.17
N THR A 160 2.12 8.02 16.88
CA THR A 160 1.28 7.80 18.07
C THR A 160 2.13 7.44 19.28
N ILE A 161 1.97 8.18 20.37
CA ILE A 161 2.59 7.88 21.67
C ILE A 161 1.49 7.46 22.64
N TYR A 162 1.75 6.34 23.30
CA TYR A 162 0.86 5.77 24.30
C TYR A 162 1.41 5.97 25.70
N ARG A 163 0.51 6.02 26.67
CA ARG A 163 0.83 6.03 28.09
C ARG A 163 0.13 4.87 28.79
N ASN A 164 0.90 4.03 29.47
CA ASN A 164 0.34 2.96 30.29
C ASN A 164 -0.09 3.47 31.68
N ARG A 165 -0.76 2.61 32.47
CA ARG A 165 -1.21 2.95 33.85
C ARG A 165 -0.10 3.44 34.78
N ASN A 166 1.15 3.02 34.55
CA ASN A 166 2.31 3.43 35.35
C ASN A 166 2.91 4.76 34.88
N GLY A 167 2.25 5.48 33.97
CA GLY A 167 2.70 6.75 33.43
C GLY A 167 3.88 6.65 32.47
N ARG A 168 4.31 5.44 32.07
CA ARG A 168 5.42 5.23 31.13
C ARG A 168 4.93 5.40 29.71
N LEU A 169 5.77 6.01 28.87
CA LEU A 169 5.47 6.28 27.47
C LEU A 169 5.99 5.20 26.54
N TYR A 170 5.18 4.83 25.55
CA TYR A 170 5.47 3.78 24.58
C TYR A 170 5.12 4.22 23.16
N VAL A 171 5.79 3.59 22.20
CA VAL A 171 5.47 3.66 20.77
C VAL A 171 5.25 2.22 20.28
N ARG A 172 4.25 2.00 19.42
CA ARG A 172 4.00 0.66 18.85
C ARG A 172 4.91 0.40 17.65
N SER A 173 5.22 -0.88 17.43
CA SER A 173 5.99 -1.35 16.28
C SER A 173 5.33 -2.52 15.58
N LEU A 174 5.64 -2.66 14.30
CA LEU A 174 5.40 -3.84 13.47
C LEU A 174 6.66 -4.74 13.52
N TYR A 175 6.47 -6.05 13.62
CA TYR A 175 7.55 -7.02 13.49
C TYR A 175 7.04 -8.38 13.01
N TRP A 176 7.95 -9.23 12.53
CA TRP A 176 7.66 -10.61 12.15
C TRP A 176 8.09 -11.58 13.26
N ASP A 177 7.20 -12.46 13.70
CA ASP A 177 7.47 -13.41 14.79
C ASP A 177 7.99 -14.79 14.31
N GLY A 178 8.06 -14.99 12.99
CA GLY A 178 8.42 -16.27 12.36
C GLY A 178 7.27 -16.90 11.58
N GLY A 179 6.02 -16.59 11.91
CA GLY A 179 4.83 -17.11 11.23
C GLY A 179 3.82 -16.04 10.81
N ALA A 180 3.78 -14.91 11.51
CA ALA A 180 2.86 -13.83 11.23
C ALA A 180 3.48 -12.45 11.51
N TRP A 181 2.85 -11.42 10.91
CA TRP A 181 3.08 -10.04 11.30
C TRP A 181 2.36 -9.76 12.62
N CYS A 182 3.08 -9.19 13.57
CA CYS A 182 2.58 -8.86 14.89
C CYS A 182 2.99 -7.44 15.26
N TRP A 183 2.43 -6.94 16.37
CA TRP A 183 2.86 -5.68 16.93
C TRP A 183 3.42 -5.83 18.33
N ASN A 184 4.33 -4.93 18.69
CA ASN A 184 4.91 -4.84 20.02
C ASN A 184 4.99 -3.36 20.45
N ASP A 185 5.49 -3.12 21.66
CA ASP A 185 5.69 -1.79 22.22
C ASP A 185 7.14 -1.51 22.62
N GLY A 186 7.58 -0.29 22.35
CA GLY A 186 8.90 0.20 22.73
C GLY A 186 8.79 1.25 23.83
N TRP A 187 9.32 0.96 25.01
CA TRP A 187 9.37 1.92 26.11
C TRP A 187 10.36 3.07 25.82
N LEU A 188 9.88 4.31 25.82
CA LEU A 188 10.70 5.50 25.55
C LEU A 188 11.79 5.77 26.61
N GLY A 189 11.67 5.18 27.80
CA GLY A 189 12.70 5.29 28.85
C GLY A 189 13.95 4.44 28.59
N ARG A 190 13.89 3.49 27.65
CA ARG A 190 15.05 2.67 27.24
C ARG A 190 15.98 3.44 26.31
N ARG A 191 17.19 2.89 26.14
CA ARG A 191 18.09 3.25 25.05
C ARG A 191 17.77 2.38 23.84
N TRP A 192 17.82 3.00 22.66
CA TRP A 192 17.41 2.41 21.39
C TRP A 192 18.63 2.24 20.49
N ARG A 193 18.87 1.00 20.05
CA ARG A 193 19.88 0.62 19.05
C ARG A 193 19.14 0.01 17.88
N GLY A 194 19.23 0.60 16.69
CA GLY A 194 18.36 0.22 15.57
C GLY A 194 16.88 0.52 15.85
N GLY A 195 15.99 -0.22 15.20
CA GLY A 195 14.54 0.01 15.29
C GLY A 195 14.12 1.27 14.53
N PRO A 196 14.09 1.22 13.19
CA PRO A 196 13.77 2.39 12.38
C PRO A 196 12.38 2.93 12.65
N ALA A 197 12.24 4.24 12.50
CA ALA A 197 10.95 4.90 12.39
C ALA A 197 10.45 4.78 10.94
N LEU A 198 9.18 4.45 10.75
CA LEU A 198 8.57 4.57 9.43
C LEU A 198 8.25 6.04 9.14
N VAL A 199 8.85 6.57 8.08
CA VAL A 199 8.67 7.95 7.64
C VAL A 199 8.35 7.99 6.15
N PRO A 200 7.75 9.07 5.62
CA PRO A 200 7.66 9.26 4.18
C PRO A 200 9.07 9.34 3.57
N ALA A 201 9.24 8.73 2.40
CA ALA A 201 10.48 8.87 1.63
C ALA A 201 10.73 10.36 1.30
N ARG A 202 12.00 10.76 1.27
CA ARG A 202 12.38 12.10 0.80
C ARG A 202 12.20 12.16 -0.71
N ASN A 203 11.30 13.03 -1.18
CA ASN A 203 11.27 13.46 -2.57
C ASN A 203 12.48 14.33 -2.90
#